data_AF-N8VDV1-F1
#
_entry.id   AF-N8VDV1-F1
#
_cell.length_a   1.000
_cell.length_b   1.000
_cell.length_c   1.000
_cell.angle_alpha   90.00
_cell.angle_beta   90.00
_cell.angle_gamma   90.00
#
_symmetry.space_group_name_H-M   'P 1'
#
loop_
_entity.id
_entity.type
_entity.pdbx_description
1 polymer ?
#
loop_
_entity_poly.entity_id
_entity_poly.type
_entity_poly.pdbx_seq_one_letter_code
_entity_poly.pdbx_strand_id
1 'polypeptide(L)'
;MSAQIYFISGIDTGIGKTFATGFLAKTLAEQQQKVITQKLIQTGNVDVSEDLEKHREIMATDWLPEDHEKLTMPEIFTYPASPHLASELDGREIDFAKINAATETLAQRYDVVLLEGAGGLMVPLTRRLLTIDFVKQQGYPVVLVSSGRLGSINHTLLSLEALKARQIPLYALAYNLNDDSQDEIIAKDTRQLLKAYLAEHFPDTLWIDVPVLVV
;
A
#
# COMPACT_ATOMS: atom_id res chain seq x y z
N MET A 1 -13.94 19.54 -0.90
CA MET A 1 -14.11 18.33 -0.08
C MET A 1 -12.74 18.00 0.49
N SER A 2 -12.64 17.41 1.69
CA SER A 2 -11.36 16.90 2.19
C SER A 2 -10.93 15.71 1.32
N ALA A 3 -9.65 15.62 0.95
CA ALA A 3 -9.14 14.48 0.20
C ALA A 3 -9.30 13.18 0.98
N GLN A 4 -9.51 12.08 0.26
CA GLN A 4 -9.50 10.74 0.82
C GLN A 4 -8.08 10.19 0.80
N ILE A 5 -7.57 9.77 1.96
CA ILE A 5 -6.25 9.16 2.08
C ILE A 5 -6.44 7.68 2.38
N TYR A 6 -5.95 6.81 1.52
CA TYR A 6 -5.98 5.36 1.71
C TYR A 6 -4.57 4.84 1.92
N PHE A 7 -4.39 4.05 2.98
CA PHE A 7 -3.11 3.39 3.22
C PHE A 7 -3.08 2.03 2.50
N ILE A 8 -2.13 1.85 1.58
CA ILE A 8 -1.96 0.59 0.86
C ILE A 8 -0.96 -0.28 1.62
N SER A 9 -1.44 -1.39 2.17
CA SER A 9 -0.59 -2.40 2.82
C SER A 9 -0.76 -3.75 2.14
N GLY A 10 0.11 -4.70 2.48
CA GLY A 10 0.09 -6.04 1.90
C GLY A 10 0.16 -7.08 3.00
N ILE A 11 -0.31 -8.28 2.69
CA ILE A 11 -0.17 -9.43 3.60
C ILE A 11 1.28 -9.92 3.70
N ASP A 12 2.15 -9.51 2.77
CA ASP A 12 3.57 -9.82 2.74
C ASP A 12 4.36 -8.79 1.89
N THR A 13 5.69 -8.90 1.92
CA THR A 13 6.60 -8.28 0.95
C THR A 13 6.48 -8.96 -0.41
N GLY A 14 6.51 -8.19 -1.50
CA GLY A 14 6.41 -8.75 -2.85
C GLY A 14 5.03 -9.26 -3.28
N ILE A 15 3.98 -9.11 -2.47
CA ILE A 15 2.59 -9.50 -2.81
C ILE A 15 1.96 -8.64 -3.95
N GLY A 16 2.66 -7.59 -4.40
CA GLY A 16 2.20 -6.72 -5.49
C GLY A 16 1.53 -5.42 -5.06
N LYS A 17 1.94 -4.83 -3.93
CA LYS A 17 1.47 -3.49 -3.50
C LYS A 17 1.68 -2.44 -4.59
N THR A 18 2.90 -2.33 -5.11
CA THR A 18 3.28 -1.38 -6.16
C THR A 18 2.35 -1.46 -7.37
N PHE A 19 2.03 -2.68 -7.81
CA PHE A 19 1.11 -2.92 -8.91
C PHE A 19 -0.33 -2.53 -8.55
N ALA A 20 -0.80 -2.92 -7.38
CA ALA A 20 -2.12 -2.54 -6.89
C ALA A 20 -2.28 -1.02 -6.75
N THR A 21 -1.29 -0.32 -6.19
CA THR A 21 -1.28 1.14 -6.01
C THR A 21 -1.33 1.85 -7.36
N GLY A 22 -0.46 1.47 -8.30
CA GLY A 22 -0.46 2.04 -9.65
C GLY A 22 -1.76 1.77 -10.40
N PHE A 23 -2.29 0.53 -10.32
CA PHE A 23 -3.56 0.16 -10.96
C PHE A 23 -4.73 0.97 -10.41
N LEU A 24 -4.86 1.05 -9.08
CA LEU A 24 -5.91 1.83 -8.42
C LEU A 24 -5.82 3.30 -8.81
N ALA A 25 -4.61 3.89 -8.82
CA ALA A 25 -4.42 5.27 -9.24
C ALA A 25 -4.84 5.48 -10.70
N LYS A 26 -4.45 4.58 -11.61
CA LYS A 26 -4.87 4.63 -13.01
C LYS A 26 -6.39 4.59 -13.14
N THR A 27 -7.05 3.62 -12.50
CA THR A 27 -8.50 3.45 -12.58
C THR A 27 -9.25 4.66 -12.01
N LEU A 28 -8.80 5.24 -10.90
CA LEU A 28 -9.41 6.44 -10.33
C LEU A 28 -9.20 7.67 -11.24
N ALA A 29 -8.03 7.80 -11.87
CA ALA A 29 -7.76 8.86 -12.84
C ALA A 29 -8.64 8.73 -14.11
N GLU A 30 -8.84 7.51 -14.61
CA GLU A 30 -9.77 7.22 -15.72
C GLU A 30 -11.22 7.55 -15.36
N GLN A 31 -11.57 7.50 -14.08
CA GLN A 31 -12.84 7.97 -13.52
C GLN A 31 -12.87 9.48 -13.23
N GLN A 32 -11.91 10.22 -13.78
CA GLN A 32 -11.78 11.68 -13.67
C GLN A 32 -11.55 12.20 -12.24
N GLN A 33 -11.10 11.36 -11.31
CA GLN A 33 -10.66 11.80 -9.99
C GLN A 33 -9.23 12.34 -10.04
N LYS A 34 -8.94 13.42 -9.30
CA LYS A 34 -7.56 13.82 -9.08
C LYS A 34 -6.93 12.91 -8.04
N VAL A 35 -6.11 11.97 -8.49
CA VAL A 35 -5.44 10.98 -7.64
C VAL A 35 -3.94 11.10 -7.74
N ILE A 36 -3.25 10.92 -6.61
CA ILE A 36 -1.80 10.78 -6.56
C ILE A 36 -1.37 9.63 -5.67
N THR A 37 -0.25 9.01 -6.02
CA THR A 37 0.39 7.97 -5.21
C THR A 37 1.56 8.56 -4.43
N GLN A 38 1.72 8.12 -3.19
CA GLN A 38 2.86 8.44 -2.34
C GLN A 38 3.43 7.15 -1.77
N LYS A 39 4.77 7.00 -1.79
CA LYS A 39 5.48 5.92 -1.11
C LYS A 39 5.89 6.42 0.28
N LEU A 40 5.36 5.80 1.34
CA LEU A 40 5.63 6.18 2.72
C LEU A 40 7.13 6.25 3.01
N ILE A 41 7.81 5.14 2.75
CA ILE A 41 9.26 4.96 2.88
C ILE A 41 9.72 4.02 1.78
N GLN A 42 10.78 4.39 1.07
CA GLN A 42 11.53 3.52 0.18
C GLN A 42 12.82 3.06 0.86
N THR A 43 13.21 1.81 0.61
CA THR A 43 14.50 1.25 1.04
C THR A 43 15.18 0.60 -0.15
N GLY A 44 16.52 0.62 -0.22
CA GLY A 44 17.27 0.08 -1.35
C GLY A 44 17.52 1.06 -2.50
N ASN A 45 17.29 2.37 -2.29
CA ASN A 45 17.49 3.41 -3.30
C ASN A 45 18.20 4.63 -2.71
N VAL A 46 18.71 5.54 -3.55
CA VAL A 46 19.45 6.73 -3.09
C VAL A 46 18.66 8.03 -3.30
N ASP A 47 18.00 8.18 -4.46
CA ASP A 47 17.33 9.44 -4.83
C ASP A 47 15.90 9.25 -5.31
N VAL A 48 15.64 8.14 -6.02
CA VAL A 48 14.32 7.86 -6.62
C VAL A 48 13.80 6.53 -6.12
N SER A 49 12.51 6.48 -5.77
CA SER A 49 11.80 5.25 -5.44
C SER A 49 11.44 4.50 -6.71
N GLU A 50 11.93 3.26 -6.83
CA GLU A 50 11.56 2.34 -7.92
C GLU A 50 10.07 1.99 -7.89
N ASP A 51 9.48 1.91 -6.68
CA ASP A 51 8.03 1.68 -6.53
C ASP A 51 7.23 2.85 -7.12
N LEU A 52 7.65 4.08 -6.83
CA LEU A 52 7.03 5.28 -7.38
C LEU A 52 7.21 5.40 -8.90
N GLU A 53 8.38 5.05 -9.42
CA GLU A 53 8.62 4.97 -10.87
C GLU A 53 7.65 3.99 -11.53
N LYS A 54 7.50 2.79 -10.94
CA LYS A 54 6.53 1.79 -11.42
C LYS A 54 5.08 2.28 -11.32
N HIS A 55 4.72 3.09 -10.32
CA HIS A 55 3.39 3.72 -10.27
C HIS A 55 3.14 4.60 -11.50
N ARG A 56 4.10 5.46 -11.86
CA ARG A 56 3.99 6.38 -13.02
C ARG A 56 3.90 5.60 -14.33
N GLU A 57 4.69 4.54 -14.47
CA GLU A 57 4.63 3.62 -15.61
C GLU A 57 3.23 2.99 -15.76
N ILE A 58 2.68 2.41 -14.68
CA ILE A 58 1.33 1.81 -14.71
C ILE A 58 0.26 2.86 -15.03
N MET A 59 0.36 4.04 -14.42
CA MET A 59 -0.54 5.16 -14.67
C MET A 59 -0.43 5.72 -16.10
N ALA A 60 0.62 5.34 -16.85
CA ALA A 60 0.96 5.90 -18.15
C ALA A 60 1.10 7.43 -18.12
N THR A 61 1.78 7.93 -17.09
CA THR A 61 2.06 9.36 -16.89
C THR A 61 3.55 9.61 -16.74
N ASP A 62 4.02 10.77 -17.17
CA ASP A 62 5.36 11.24 -16.83
C ASP A 62 5.49 11.54 -15.33
N TRP A 63 6.72 11.83 -14.89
CA TRP A 63 6.99 12.38 -13.58
C TRP A 63 6.18 13.66 -13.33
N LEU A 64 5.55 13.73 -12.17
CA LEU A 64 4.71 14.86 -11.75
C LEU A 64 5.56 15.91 -11.01
N PRO A 65 5.13 17.18 -10.96
CA PRO A 65 5.80 18.21 -10.15
C PRO A 65 6.04 17.78 -8.70
N GLU A 66 5.05 17.10 -8.09
CA GLU A 66 5.14 16.59 -6.72
C GLU A 66 6.26 15.57 -6.50
N ASP A 67 6.64 14.84 -7.54
CA ASP A 67 7.75 13.88 -7.48
C ASP A 67 9.10 14.58 -7.41
N HIS A 68 9.25 15.68 -8.17
CA HIS A 68 10.43 16.53 -8.14
C HIS A 68 10.53 17.33 -6.83
N GLU A 69 9.39 17.68 -6.22
CA GLU A 69 9.31 18.28 -4.88
C GLU A 69 9.60 17.26 -3.75
N LYS A 70 9.81 15.97 -4.07
CA LYS A 70 9.97 14.86 -3.11
C LYS A 70 8.78 14.68 -2.15
N LEU A 71 7.57 15.09 -2.56
CA LEU A 71 6.35 14.89 -1.76
C LEU A 71 5.85 13.44 -1.82
N THR A 72 6.01 12.80 -2.97
CA THR A 72 5.53 11.43 -3.21
C THR A 72 6.52 10.34 -2.78
N MET A 73 7.74 10.71 -2.41
CA MET A 73 8.78 9.83 -1.88
C MET A 73 9.62 10.56 -0.81
N PRO A 74 8.98 10.99 0.30
CA PRO A 74 9.62 11.86 1.29
C PRO A 74 10.81 11.20 1.99
N GLU A 75 10.80 9.88 2.14
CA GLU A 75 11.85 9.14 2.85
C GLU A 75 12.39 7.99 2.01
N ILE A 76 13.69 8.04 1.70
CA ILE A 76 14.41 7.04 0.91
C ILE A 76 15.68 6.64 1.66
N PHE A 77 15.88 5.34 1.87
CA PHE A 77 17.05 4.77 2.53
C PHE A 77 17.83 3.83 1.60
N THR A 78 19.14 3.78 1.76
CA THR A 78 20.04 3.14 0.79
C THR A 78 20.06 1.62 0.89
N TYR A 79 19.86 1.07 2.09
CA TYR A 79 19.98 -0.37 2.31
C TYR A 79 18.63 -1.09 2.09
N PRO A 80 18.57 -2.19 1.31
CA PRO A 80 17.33 -2.90 1.02
C PRO A 80 16.92 -3.82 2.20
N ALA A 81 16.42 -3.22 3.27
CA ALA A 81 15.91 -3.90 4.45
C ALA A 81 14.62 -3.27 4.95
N SER A 82 14.04 -3.83 6.02
CA SER A 82 12.91 -3.17 6.70
C SER A 82 13.26 -1.74 7.12
N PRO A 83 12.30 -0.79 7.11
CA PRO A 83 12.56 0.63 7.35
C PRO A 83 13.40 0.92 8.59
N HIS A 84 13.10 0.29 9.74
CA HIS A 84 13.86 0.52 10.97
C HIS A 84 15.37 0.21 10.84
N LEU A 85 15.71 -0.86 10.12
CA LEU A 85 17.10 -1.27 9.95
C LEU A 85 17.78 -0.41 8.90
N ALA A 86 17.08 -0.08 7.81
CA ALA A 86 17.60 0.80 6.77
C ALA A 86 17.93 2.20 7.35
N SER A 87 17.07 2.74 8.22
CA SER A 87 17.32 4.01 8.91
C SER A 87 18.52 3.95 9.86
N GLU A 88 18.67 2.85 10.61
CA GLU A 88 19.82 2.64 11.49
C GLU A 88 21.13 2.54 10.71
N LEU A 89 21.14 1.83 9.57
CA LEU A 89 22.33 1.65 8.73
C LEU A 89 22.75 2.94 8.00
N ASP A 90 21.77 3.75 7.56
CA ASP A 90 22.03 5.06 6.97
C ASP A 90 22.39 6.13 8.03
N GLY A 91 22.32 5.78 9.32
CA GLY A 91 22.68 6.67 10.42
C GLY A 91 21.73 7.86 10.60
N ARG A 92 20.49 7.76 10.11
CA ARG A 92 19.49 8.83 10.19
C ARG A 92 18.11 8.25 10.53
N GLU A 93 17.38 8.90 11.42
CA GLU A 93 16.01 8.48 11.77
C GLU A 93 15.01 8.78 10.64
N ILE A 94 13.88 8.07 10.65
CA ILE A 94 12.74 8.37 9.76
C ILE A 94 12.07 9.66 10.22
N ASP A 95 11.94 10.63 9.32
CA ASP A 95 11.23 11.87 9.59
C ASP A 95 9.72 11.73 9.31
N PHE A 96 8.97 11.31 10.34
CA PHE A 96 7.51 11.20 10.25
C PHE A 96 6.81 12.55 10.06
N ALA A 97 7.40 13.64 10.53
CA ALA A 97 6.81 14.97 10.35
C ALA A 97 6.87 15.38 8.88
N LYS A 98 7.99 15.11 8.21
CA LYS A 98 8.15 15.30 6.76
C LYS A 98 7.17 14.45 5.95
N ILE A 99 7.01 13.17 6.30
CA ILE A 99 6.02 12.27 5.68
C ILE A 99 4.60 12.87 5.79
N ASN A 100 4.20 13.27 7.00
CA ASN A 100 2.85 13.78 7.24
C ASN A 100 2.63 15.12 6.51
N ALA A 101 3.59 16.04 6.58
CA ALA A 101 3.51 17.31 5.87
C ALA A 101 3.42 17.13 4.34
N ALA A 102 4.15 16.15 3.79
CA ALA A 102 4.04 15.80 2.38
C ALA A 102 2.65 15.24 2.04
N THR A 103 2.13 14.32 2.86
CA THR A 103 0.78 13.74 2.71
C THR A 103 -0.30 14.84 2.75
N GLU A 104 -0.22 15.76 3.73
CA GLU A 104 -1.14 16.88 3.87
C GLU A 104 -1.09 17.82 2.66
N THR A 105 0.11 18.10 2.15
CA THR A 105 0.28 18.93 0.94
C THR A 105 -0.36 18.25 -0.27
N LEU A 106 -0.16 16.94 -0.44
CA LEU A 106 -0.81 16.17 -1.51
C LEU A 106 -2.34 16.17 -1.36
N ALA A 107 -2.84 16.01 -0.13
CA ALA A 107 -4.27 16.05 0.19
C ALA A 107 -4.93 17.43 -0.02
N GLN A 108 -4.14 18.51 -0.17
CA GLN A 108 -4.65 19.81 -0.57
C GLN A 108 -4.74 19.97 -2.10
N ARG A 109 -3.97 19.18 -2.86
CA ARG A 109 -3.84 19.28 -4.32
C ARG A 109 -4.68 18.23 -5.08
N TYR A 110 -4.96 17.09 -4.44
CA TYR A 110 -5.62 15.93 -5.03
C TYR A 110 -6.87 15.54 -4.22
N ASP A 111 -7.82 14.87 -4.87
CA ASP A 111 -9.04 14.34 -4.24
C ASP A 111 -8.76 13.01 -3.51
N VAL A 112 -7.78 12.24 -4.00
CA VAL A 112 -7.37 10.95 -3.44
C VAL A 112 -5.85 10.85 -3.34
N VAL A 113 -5.34 10.42 -2.18
CA VAL A 113 -3.94 10.06 -1.98
C VAL A 113 -3.86 8.58 -1.64
N LEU A 114 -3.17 7.80 -2.48
CA LEU A 114 -2.84 6.40 -2.22
C LEU A 114 -1.45 6.34 -1.58
N LEU A 115 -1.40 6.18 -0.26
CA LEU A 115 -0.16 6.12 0.52
C LEU A 115 0.29 4.66 0.66
N GLU A 116 1.26 4.25 -0.15
CA GLU A 116 1.81 2.91 -0.12
C GLU A 116 2.84 2.72 1.02
N GLY A 117 2.63 1.69 1.84
CA GLY A 117 3.57 1.27 2.88
C GLY A 117 4.75 0.44 2.38
N ALA A 118 5.67 0.12 3.30
CA ALA A 118 6.77 -0.81 3.08
C ALA A 118 6.47 -2.18 3.74
N GLY A 119 6.53 -3.26 2.96
CA GLY A 119 6.22 -4.61 3.45
C GLY A 119 4.76 -4.79 3.90
N GLY A 120 4.54 -5.44 5.05
CA GLY A 120 3.21 -5.69 5.61
C GLY A 120 2.86 -4.87 6.84
N LEU A 121 1.66 -5.07 7.39
CA LEU A 121 1.11 -4.29 8.52
C LEU A 121 1.99 -4.31 9.78
N MET A 122 2.64 -5.44 10.07
CA MET A 122 3.45 -5.61 11.27
C MET A 122 4.94 -5.26 11.04
N VAL A 123 5.30 -4.69 9.89
CA VAL A 123 6.68 -4.28 9.63
C VAL A 123 7.06 -3.13 10.57
N PRO A 124 8.23 -3.19 11.24
CA PRO A 124 8.71 -2.11 12.07
C PRO A 124 9.17 -0.91 11.23
N LEU A 125 8.57 0.24 11.50
CA LEU A 125 9.07 1.55 11.07
C LEU A 125 10.21 1.98 11.99
N THR A 126 10.07 1.76 13.30
CA THR A 126 11.14 1.90 14.28
C THR A 126 11.16 0.68 15.21
N ARG A 127 12.11 0.63 16.15
CA ARG A 127 12.12 -0.39 17.22
C ARG A 127 10.88 -0.36 18.13
N ARG A 128 10.08 0.71 18.08
CA ARG A 128 8.91 0.92 18.96
C ARG A 128 7.61 1.25 18.22
N LEU A 129 7.66 1.34 16.89
CA LEU A 129 6.51 1.72 16.07
C LEU A 129 6.40 0.75 14.89
N LEU A 130 5.26 0.05 14.82
CA LEU A 130 4.91 -0.77 13.66
C LEU A 130 4.08 0.04 12.66
N THR A 131 4.10 -0.37 11.39
CA THR A 131 3.30 0.25 10.33
C THR A 131 1.83 0.34 10.71
N ILE A 132 1.23 -0.72 11.25
CA ILE A 132 -0.18 -0.75 11.66
C ILE A 132 -0.51 0.26 12.76
N ASP A 133 0.44 0.55 13.65
CA ASP A 133 0.24 1.51 14.73
C ASP A 133 0.34 2.95 14.20
N PHE A 134 1.23 3.20 13.23
CA PHE A 134 1.25 4.46 12.47
C PHE A 134 -0.08 4.70 11.75
N VAL A 135 -0.57 3.70 11.00
CA VAL A 135 -1.85 3.80 10.28
C VAL A 135 -3.01 4.10 11.23
N LYS A 136 -3.04 3.43 12.39
CA LYS A 136 -4.04 3.71 13.44
C LYS A 136 -3.97 5.16 13.93
N GLN A 137 -2.77 5.68 14.19
CA GLN A 137 -2.58 7.05 14.66
C GLN A 137 -3.06 8.08 13.65
N GLN A 138 -2.83 7.82 12.35
CA GLN A 138 -3.28 8.70 11.28
C GLN A 138 -4.79 8.58 10.99
N GLY A 139 -5.43 7.48 11.41
CA GLY A 139 -6.84 7.23 11.14
C GLY A 139 -7.14 6.89 9.68
N TYR A 140 -6.13 6.45 8.91
CA TYR A 140 -6.31 6.13 7.50
C TYR A 140 -7.01 4.77 7.31
N PRO A 141 -8.06 4.69 6.49
CA PRO A 141 -8.59 3.42 6.04
C PRO A 141 -7.55 2.65 5.21
N VAL A 142 -7.54 1.32 5.35
CA VAL A 142 -6.58 0.44 4.69
C VAL A 142 -7.17 -0.19 3.43
N VAL A 143 -6.37 -0.21 2.36
CA VAL A 143 -6.50 -1.17 1.26
C VAL A 143 -5.47 -2.27 1.49
N LEU A 144 -5.95 -3.49 1.72
CA LEU A 144 -5.09 -4.65 1.98
C LEU A 144 -4.88 -5.45 0.69
N VAL A 145 -3.63 -5.56 0.25
CA VAL A 145 -3.25 -6.33 -0.93
C VAL A 145 -2.97 -7.78 -0.55
N SER A 146 -3.67 -8.70 -1.20
CA SER A 146 -3.59 -10.15 -1.05
C SER A 146 -3.49 -10.82 -2.42
N SER A 147 -3.33 -12.14 -2.47
CA SER A 147 -3.32 -12.95 -3.70
C SER A 147 -3.75 -14.38 -3.38
N GLY A 148 -3.73 -15.29 -4.35
CA GLY A 148 -4.02 -16.71 -4.12
C GLY A 148 -2.80 -17.63 -4.04
N ARG A 149 -1.57 -17.09 -3.92
CA ARG A 149 -0.40 -17.92 -3.65
C ARG A 149 -0.57 -18.72 -2.35
N LEU A 150 0.11 -19.85 -2.26
CA LEU A 150 0.10 -20.67 -1.06
C LEU A 150 0.56 -19.86 0.16
N GLY A 151 -0.22 -19.93 1.25
CA GLY A 151 -0.01 -19.15 2.47
C GLY A 151 -0.82 -17.85 2.54
N SER A 152 -1.34 -17.34 1.41
CA SER A 152 -2.09 -16.08 1.39
C SER A 152 -3.36 -16.12 2.23
N ILE A 153 -4.05 -17.26 2.35
CA ILE A 153 -5.20 -17.41 3.26
C ILE A 153 -4.79 -17.04 4.69
N ASN A 154 -3.78 -17.71 5.23
CA ASN A 154 -3.31 -17.47 6.60
C ASN A 154 -2.87 -16.01 6.79
N HIS A 155 -2.03 -15.48 5.92
CA HIS A 155 -1.53 -14.11 6.06
C HIS A 155 -2.61 -13.05 5.91
N THR A 156 -3.61 -13.29 5.05
CA THR A 156 -4.78 -12.43 4.92
C THR A 156 -5.60 -12.44 6.20
N LEU A 157 -5.99 -13.61 6.70
CA LEU A 157 -6.81 -13.70 7.91
C LEU A 157 -6.09 -13.10 9.13
N LEU A 158 -4.79 -13.35 9.30
CA LEU A 158 -3.98 -12.72 10.36
C LEU A 158 -3.93 -11.20 10.22
N SER A 159 -3.82 -10.68 9.00
CA SER A 159 -3.83 -9.24 8.73
C SER A 159 -5.19 -8.61 9.04
N LEU A 160 -6.28 -9.28 8.66
CA LEU A 160 -7.65 -8.87 8.96
C LEU A 160 -7.90 -8.82 10.47
N GLU A 161 -7.49 -9.85 11.20
CA GLU A 161 -7.59 -9.87 12.67
C GLU A 161 -6.77 -8.74 13.31
N ALA A 162 -5.57 -8.45 12.81
CA ALA A 162 -4.74 -7.37 13.32
C ALA A 162 -5.37 -5.98 13.10
N LEU A 163 -6.02 -5.75 11.96
CA LEU A 163 -6.77 -4.52 11.66
C LEU A 163 -8.00 -4.39 12.56
N LYS A 164 -8.79 -5.46 12.68
CA LYS A 164 -10.00 -5.52 13.51
C LYS A 164 -9.69 -5.27 14.99
N ALA A 165 -8.66 -5.92 15.53
CA ALA A 165 -8.22 -5.74 16.91
C ALA A 165 -7.79 -4.29 17.22
N ARG A 166 -7.36 -3.55 16.20
CA ARG A 166 -6.96 -2.14 16.31
C ARG A 166 -8.04 -1.15 15.89
N GLN A 167 -9.22 -1.64 15.47
CA GLN A 167 -10.33 -0.84 14.96
C GLN A 167 -9.93 0.04 13.76
N ILE A 168 -9.04 -0.46 12.91
CA ILE A 168 -8.62 0.23 11.69
C ILE A 168 -9.63 -0.13 10.59
N PRO A 169 -10.26 0.86 9.93
CA PRO A 169 -11.20 0.58 8.85
C PRO A 169 -10.51 -0.13 7.68
N LEU A 170 -11.09 -1.24 7.23
CA LEU A 170 -10.69 -1.90 5.98
C LEU A 170 -11.59 -1.41 4.86
N TYR A 171 -11.06 -0.55 4.00
CA TYR A 171 -11.80 -0.01 2.86
C TYR A 171 -11.96 -1.04 1.75
N ALA A 172 -10.86 -1.71 1.39
CA ALA A 172 -10.88 -2.71 0.33
C ALA A 172 -9.87 -3.83 0.58
N LEU A 173 -10.18 -5.02 0.06
CA LEU A 173 -9.21 -6.06 -0.21
C LEU A 173 -8.92 -6.07 -1.72
N ALA A 174 -7.67 -5.75 -2.06
CA ALA A 174 -7.16 -5.76 -3.42
C ALA A 174 -6.49 -7.12 -3.70
N TYR A 175 -7.15 -7.96 -4.50
CA TYR A 175 -6.69 -9.30 -4.82
C TYR A 175 -5.85 -9.28 -6.10
N ASN A 176 -4.54 -9.50 -5.95
CA ASN A 176 -3.57 -9.48 -7.03
C ASN A 176 -3.57 -10.77 -7.84
N LEU A 177 -4.06 -10.69 -9.08
CA LEU A 177 -4.14 -11.82 -10.02
C LEU A 177 -2.78 -12.18 -10.63
N ASN A 178 -1.80 -11.27 -10.64
CA ASN A 178 -0.45 -11.56 -11.11
C ASN A 178 0.33 -12.50 -10.18
N ASP A 179 -0.12 -12.59 -8.93
CA ASP A 179 0.49 -13.41 -7.89
C ASP A 179 -0.44 -14.55 -7.43
N ASP A 180 -1.35 -14.95 -8.29
CA ASP A 180 -2.31 -16.01 -8.01
C ASP A 180 -1.68 -17.40 -8.16
N SER A 181 -2.33 -18.39 -7.54
CA SER A 181 -1.97 -19.80 -7.75
C SER A 181 -2.13 -20.17 -9.22
N GLN A 182 -1.13 -20.87 -9.76
CA GLN A 182 -1.21 -21.45 -11.12
C GLN A 182 -2.15 -22.67 -11.16
N ASP A 183 -2.52 -23.20 -10.00
CA ASP A 183 -3.58 -24.20 -9.87
C ASP A 183 -4.94 -23.50 -9.73
N GLU A 184 -5.80 -23.67 -10.73
CA GLU A 184 -7.12 -23.04 -10.81
C GLU A 184 -8.07 -23.44 -9.68
N ILE A 185 -7.95 -24.66 -9.15
CA ILE A 185 -8.78 -25.13 -8.03
C ILE A 185 -8.39 -24.36 -6.78
N ILE A 186 -7.09 -24.26 -6.50
CA ILE A 186 -6.56 -23.52 -5.34
C ILE A 186 -6.89 -22.03 -5.44
N ALA A 187 -6.69 -21.42 -6.62
CA ALA A 187 -6.99 -20.00 -6.85
C ALA A 187 -8.49 -19.70 -6.61
N LYS A 188 -9.37 -20.53 -7.18
CA LYS A 188 -10.81 -20.39 -7.04
C LYS A 188 -11.27 -20.56 -5.59
N ASP A 189 -10.79 -21.60 -4.90
CA ASP A 189 -11.15 -21.88 -3.51
C ASP A 189 -10.67 -20.77 -2.57
N THR A 190 -9.42 -20.34 -2.71
CA THR A 190 -8.84 -19.23 -1.94
C THR A 190 -9.68 -17.96 -2.08
N ARG A 191 -10.04 -17.60 -3.32
CA ARG A 191 -10.86 -16.44 -3.60
C ARG A 191 -12.25 -16.55 -3.00
N GLN A 192 -12.89 -17.72 -3.10
CA GLN A 192 -14.22 -17.95 -2.54
C GLN A 192 -14.20 -17.86 -1.01
N LEU A 193 -13.21 -18.48 -0.37
CA LEU A 193 -13.03 -18.45 1.08
C LEU A 193 -12.84 -17.02 1.59
N LEU A 194 -11.93 -16.26 0.98
CA LEU A 194 -11.67 -14.87 1.41
C LEU A 194 -12.89 -13.97 1.21
N LYS A 195 -13.64 -14.11 0.10
CA LYS A 195 -14.88 -13.38 -0.12
C LYS A 195 -15.95 -13.70 0.93
N ALA A 196 -16.11 -14.98 1.27
CA ALA A 196 -17.05 -15.40 2.31
C ALA A 196 -16.66 -14.82 3.68
N TYR A 197 -15.37 -14.88 4.03
CA TYR A 197 -14.85 -14.31 5.28
C TYR A 197 -15.09 -12.80 5.38
N LEU A 198 -14.83 -12.06 4.29
CA LEU A 198 -15.09 -10.61 4.25
C LEU A 198 -16.59 -10.32 4.41
N ALA A 199 -17.47 -11.05 3.72
CA ALA A 199 -18.91 -10.84 3.85
C ALA A 199 -19.42 -11.05 5.29
N GLU A 200 -18.83 -11.97 6.05
CA GLU A 200 -19.20 -12.24 7.43
C GLU A 200 -18.60 -11.23 8.42
N HIS A 201 -17.34 -10.85 8.25
CA HIS A 201 -16.58 -10.11 9.28
C HIS A 201 -16.27 -8.66 8.94
N PHE A 202 -16.34 -8.30 7.66
CA PHE A 202 -16.03 -6.97 7.11
C PHE A 202 -17.01 -6.60 5.97
N PRO A 203 -18.32 -6.53 6.24
CA PRO A 203 -19.36 -6.46 5.20
C PRO A 203 -19.29 -5.20 4.32
N ASP A 204 -18.68 -4.12 4.82
CA ASP A 204 -18.53 -2.86 4.09
C ASP A 204 -17.25 -2.81 3.24
N THR A 205 -16.40 -3.84 3.30
CA THR A 205 -15.13 -3.89 2.56
C THR A 205 -15.38 -4.19 1.08
N LEU A 206 -14.79 -3.38 0.21
CA LEU A 206 -14.81 -3.59 -1.23
C LEU A 206 -13.86 -4.74 -1.63
N TRP A 207 -14.27 -5.54 -2.60
CA TRP A 207 -13.39 -6.48 -3.29
C TRP A 207 -12.92 -5.87 -4.60
N ILE A 208 -11.60 -5.82 -4.82
CA ILE A 208 -11.00 -5.29 -6.05
C ILE A 208 -10.09 -6.36 -6.65
N ASP A 209 -10.38 -6.81 -7.87
CA ASP A 209 -9.42 -7.63 -8.61
C ASP A 209 -8.37 -6.70 -9.26
N VAL A 210 -7.10 -6.89 -8.90
CA VAL A 210 -5.98 -6.21 -9.56
C VAL A 210 -5.54 -7.14 -10.71
N PRO A 211 -5.74 -6.74 -11.98
CA PRO A 211 -5.46 -7.59 -13.12
C PRO A 211 -3.97 -7.81 -13.33
N VAL A 212 -3.64 -8.83 -14.12
CA VAL A 212 -2.29 -8.99 -14.67
C VAL A 212 -2.04 -7.81 -15.61
N LEU A 213 -1.16 -6.90 -15.19
CA LEU A 213 -0.78 -5.75 -15.99
C LEU A 213 0.34 -6.13 -16.95
N VAL A 214 0.15 -5.82 -18.22
CA VAL A 214 1.24 -5.80 -19.20
C VAL A 214 1.75 -4.37 -19.23
N VAL A 215 2.79 -4.11 -18.44
CA VAL A 215 3.53 -2.85 -18.38
C VAL A 215 4.92 -3.05 -18.94
#